data_AF-A0A4R4IYZ1-F1
#
_entry.id   AF-A0A4R4IYZ1-F1
#
_cell.length_a   1.000
_cell.length_b   1.000
_cell.length_c   1.000
_cell.angle_alpha   90.00
_cell.angle_beta   90.00
_cell.angle_gamma   90.00
#
_symmetry.space_group_name_H-M   'P 1'
#
loop_
_entity.id
_entity.type
_entity.pdbx_description
1 polymer ?
#
loop_
_entity_poly.entity_id
_entity_poly.type
_entity_poly.pdbx_seq_one_letter_code
_entity_poly.pdbx_strand_id
1 'polypeptide(L)' 'MNMSKKIFSKAWFKELFFIWFKELLWDTIPFAVFVVWVFISVIFFPNMWFSLTLIGLFVIFVAMWFIGKHC' A
#
# COMPACT_ATOMS: atom_id res chain seq x y z
N MET A 1 -38.68 17.89 -5.88
CA MET A 1 -37.42 18.55 -5.48
C MET A 1 -36.50 17.53 -4.80
N ASN A 2 -35.82 16.63 -5.56
CA ASN A 2 -35.00 15.59 -4.91
C ASN A 2 -33.87 14.92 -5.74
N MET A 3 -33.58 15.37 -6.97
CA MET A 3 -32.49 14.76 -7.76
C MET A 3 -31.12 15.41 -7.50
N SER A 4 -31.07 16.73 -7.30
CA SER A 4 -29.82 17.47 -7.03
C SER A 4 -29.11 17.01 -5.75
N LYS A 5 -29.85 16.77 -4.65
CA LYS A 5 -29.28 16.28 -3.38
C LYS A 5 -28.67 14.87 -3.51
N LYS A 6 -29.25 14.00 -4.35
CA LYS A 6 -28.74 12.64 -4.62
C LYS A 6 -27.43 12.66 -5.43
N ILE A 7 -27.32 13.59 -6.39
CA ILE A 7 -26.10 13.77 -7.19
C ILE A 7 -24.98 14.38 -6.33
N PHE A 8 -25.31 15.37 -5.50
CA PHE A 8 -24.35 16.03 -4.61
C PHE A 8 -23.78 15.07 -3.55
N SER A 9 -24.63 14.22 -2.96
CA SER A 9 -24.20 13.18 -2.02
C SER A 9 -23.30 12.13 -2.66
N LYS A 10 -23.57 11.74 -3.91
CA LYS A 10 -22.77 10.74 -4.62
C LYS A 10 -21.42 11.27 -5.06
N ALA A 11 -21.34 12.53 -5.49
CA ALA A 11 -20.08 13.18 -5.87
C ALA A 11 -19.19 13.39 -4.64
N TRP A 12 -19.74 13.97 -3.56
CA TRP A 12 -19.00 14.20 -2.32
C TRP A 12 -18.52 12.91 -1.65
N PHE A 13 -19.34 11.87 -1.60
CA PHE A 13 -18.94 10.56 -1.08
C PHE A 13 -17.87 9.91 -1.96
N LYS A 14 -17.94 10.09 -3.28
CA LYS A 14 -16.92 9.56 -4.21
C LYS A 14 -15.58 10.25 -4.00
N GLU A 15 -15.56 11.57 -3.79
CA GLU A 15 -14.34 12.33 -3.49
C GLU A 15 -13.69 11.87 -2.18
N LEU A 16 -14.48 11.76 -1.11
CA LEU A 16 -14.02 11.31 0.21
C LEU A 16 -13.54 9.86 0.18
N PHE A 17 -14.28 8.99 -0.50
CA PHE A 17 -13.89 7.59 -0.69
C PHE A 17 -12.60 7.49 -1.50
N PHE A 18 -12.39 8.36 -2.51
CA PHE A 18 -11.16 8.36 -3.30
C PHE A 18 -9.95 8.79 -2.47
N ILE A 19 -10.09 9.80 -1.63
CA ILE A 19 -9.03 10.25 -0.71
C ILE A 19 -8.69 9.13 0.27
N TRP A 20 -9.70 8.57 0.94
CA TRP A 20 -9.51 7.50 1.90
C TRP A 20 -8.94 6.23 1.26
N PHE A 21 -9.40 5.85 0.06
CA PHE A 21 -8.89 4.70 -0.67
C PHE A 21 -7.46 4.91 -1.19
N LYS A 22 -7.10 6.14 -1.58
CA LYS A 22 -5.74 6.49 -1.99
C LYS A 22 -4.77 6.42 -0.80
N GLU A 23 -5.22 6.84 0.38
CA GLU A 23 -4.46 6.78 1.62
C GLU A 23 -4.29 5.33 2.09
N LEU A 24 -5.37 4.53 2.06
CA LEU A 24 -5.34 3.09 2.32
C LEU A 24 -4.44 2.35 1.33
N LEU A 25 -4.50 2.69 0.04
CA LEU A 25 -3.60 2.14 -0.98
C LEU A 25 -2.15 2.50 -0.69
N TRP A 26 -1.86 3.75 -0.35
CA TRP A 26 -0.48 4.17 -0.03
C TRP A 26 0.10 3.41 1.15
N ASP A 27 -0.72 3.06 2.14
CA ASP A 27 -0.32 2.26 3.29
C ASP A 27 -0.24 0.75 2.95
N THR A 28 -1.13 0.26 2.08
CA THR A 28 -1.22 -1.16 1.71
C THR A 28 -0.24 -1.58 0.61
N ILE A 29 0.13 -0.68 -0.31
CA ILE A 29 1.08 -0.92 -1.41
C ILE A 29 2.42 -1.48 -0.91
N PRO A 30 3.10 -0.89 0.09
CA PRO A 30 4.38 -1.42 0.55
C PRO A 30 4.24 -2.85 1.12
N PHE A 31 3.13 -3.15 1.80
CA PHE A 31 2.85 -4.50 2.29
C PHE A 31 2.59 -5.49 1.14
N ALA A 32 1.77 -5.11 0.15
CA ALA A 32 1.48 -5.95 -1.00
C ALA A 32 2.73 -6.25 -1.85
N VAL A 33 3.59 -5.25 -2.07
CA VAL A 33 4.86 -5.42 -2.77
C VAL A 33 5.78 -6.37 -2.00
N PHE A 34 5.83 -6.27 -0.67
CA PHE A 34 6.63 -7.15 0.16
C PHE A 34 6.17 -8.61 0.07
N VAL A 35 4.85 -8.85 0.14
CA VAL A 35 4.28 -10.20 0.03
C VAL A 35 4.63 -10.82 -1.33
N VAL A 36 4.40 -10.09 -2.43
CA VAL A 36 4.73 -10.58 -3.78
C VAL A 36 6.23 -10.85 -3.91
N TRP A 37 7.07 -9.96 -3.37
CA TRP A 37 8.52 -10.13 -3.38
C TRP A 37 8.97 -11.42 -2.66
N VAL A 38 8.47 -11.67 -1.45
CA VAL A 38 8.80 -12.86 -0.66
C VAL A 38 8.38 -14.13 -1.41
N PHE A 39 7.17 -14.15 -1.99
CA PHE A 39 6.69 -15.29 -2.77
C PHE A 39 7.58 -15.60 -3.98
N ILE A 40 7.94 -14.59 -4.77
CA ILE A 40 8.83 -14.76 -5.93
C ILE A 40 10.20 -15.25 -5.47
N SER A 41 10.73 -14.69 -4.38
CA SER A 41 12.04 -15.01 -3.84
C SER A 41 12.16 -16.47 -3.39
N VAL A 42 11.13 -16.98 -2.73
CA VAL A 42 11.09 -18.36 -2.23
C VAL A 42 10.98 -19.38 -3.38
N ILE A 43 10.21 -19.07 -4.41
CA ILE A 43 10.00 -19.97 -5.54
C ILE A 43 11.22 -20.00 -6.48
N PHE A 44 11.78 -18.83 -6.81
CA PHE A 44 12.82 -18.72 -7.83
C PHE A 44 14.24 -18.80 -7.28
N PHE A 45 14.49 -18.40 -6.03
CA PHE A 45 15.85 -18.27 -5.49
C PHE A 45 16.03 -18.84 -4.08
N PRO A 46 15.77 -20.16 -3.87
CA PRO A 46 15.90 -20.79 -2.55
C PRO A 46 17.33 -20.72 -1.99
N ASN A 47 18.36 -20.78 -2.85
CA ASN A 47 19.76 -20.73 -2.42
C ASN A 47 20.26 -19.32 -2.06
N MET A 48 19.56 -18.26 -2.51
CA MET A 48 19.92 -16.86 -2.21
C MET A 48 18.97 -16.22 -1.20
N TRP A 49 18.18 -17.04 -0.50
CA TRP A 49 17.17 -16.60 0.46
C TRP A 49 17.72 -15.63 1.51
N PHE A 50 18.95 -15.87 1.98
CA PHE A 50 19.64 -15.00 2.95
C PHE A 50 19.93 -13.59 2.40
N SER A 51 20.32 -13.46 1.14
CA SER A 51 20.56 -12.14 0.53
C SER A 51 19.24 -11.41 0.26
N LEU A 52 18.17 -12.17 0.01
CA LEU A 52 16.82 -11.67 -0.25
C LEU A 52 16.11 -11.18 1.02
N THR A 53 16.33 -11.83 2.16
CA THR A 53 15.84 -11.35 3.46
C THR A 53 16.54 -10.05 3.88
N LEU A 54 17.81 -9.86 3.54
CA LEU A 54 18.54 -8.60 3.73
C LEU A 54 17.93 -7.45 2.93
N ILE A 55 17.58 -7.68 1.66
CA ILE A 55 16.87 -6.68 0.84
C ILE A 55 15.48 -6.40 1.42
N GLY A 56 14.76 -7.44 1.86
CA GLY A 56 13.47 -7.29 2.52
C GLY A 56 13.53 -6.42 3.78
N LEU A 57 14.53 -6.63 4.64
CA LEU A 57 14.79 -5.81 5.83
C LEU A 57 15.04 -4.35 5.47
N PHE A 58 15.82 -4.08 4.41
CA PHE A 58 16.07 -2.73 3.93
C PHE A 58 14.77 -2.04 3.48
N VAL A 59 13.91 -2.75 2.74
CA VAL A 59 12.60 -2.22 2.29
C VAL A 59 11.71 -1.90 3.49
N ILE A 60 11.65 -2.76 4.51
CA ILE A 60 10.89 -2.47 5.75
C ILE A 60 11.47 -1.23 6.45
N PHE A 61 12.78 -1.11 6.54
CA PHE A 61 13.43 0.03 7.18
C PHE A 61 13.10 1.35 6.47
N VAL A 62 13.15 1.35 5.13
CA VAL A 62 12.75 2.50 4.31
C VAL A 62 11.26 2.79 4.47
N ALA A 63 10.39 1.77 4.48
CA ALA A 63 8.96 1.94 4.70
C ALA A 63 8.65 2.54 6.08
N MET A 64 9.27 2.03 7.14
CA MET A 64 9.16 2.59 8.49
C MET A 64 9.65 4.05 8.55
N TRP A 65 10.72 4.38 7.83
CA TRP A 65 11.22 5.75 7.74
C TRP A 65 10.24 6.69 7.03
N PHE A 66 9.59 6.24 5.96
CA PHE A 66 8.56 7.02 5.27
C PHE A 66 7.31 7.22 6.13
N ILE A 67 6.88 6.18 6.86
CA ILE A 67 5.73 6.26 7.78
C ILE A 67 6.06 7.20 8.94
N GLY A 68 7.25 7.09 9.55
CA GLY A 68 7.68 7.95 10.65
C GLY A 68 7.84 9.43 10.27
N LYS A 69 7.99 9.75 8.97
CA LYS A 69 8.03 11.13 8.47
C LYS A 69 6.65 11.78 8.28
N HIS A 70 5.59 10.98 8.26
CA HIS A 70 4.20 11.43 8.12
C HIS A 70 3.45 11.54 9.47
N CYS A 71 4.12 11.27 10.60
CA CYS A 71 3.64 11.56 11.95
C CYS A 71 4.12 12.92 12.47
#